data_AF-A0A3D0M9E6-F1
#
_entry.id   AF-A0A3D0M9E6-F1
#
_cell.length_a   1.000
_cell.length_b   1.000
_cell.length_c   1.000
_cell.angle_alpha   90.00
_cell.angle_beta   90.00
_cell.angle_gamma   90.00
#
_symmetry.space_group_name_H-M   'P 1'
#
loop_
_entity.id
_entity.type
_entity.pdbx_description
1 polymer ?
#
loop_
_entity_poly.entity_id
_entity_poly.type
_entity_poly.pdbx_seq_one_letter_code
_entity_poly.pdbx_strand_id
1 'polypeptide(L)' 'METEREKEDWQKAKQKCRLTDEEIRKAKMLGLTPAKLLSMIPSRQESWKDPVALRIHRLWDRKEER' A
#
# COMPACT_ATOMS: atom_id res chain seq x y z
N MET A 1 -18.92 1.36 -8.11
CA MET A 1 -19.05 2.38 -7.04
C MET A 1 -18.17 1.93 -5.89
N GLU A 2 -17.17 2.72 -5.50
CA GLU A 2 -16.37 2.47 -4.29
C GLU A 2 -17.33 2.53 -3.09
N THR A 3 -17.51 1.42 -2.38
CA THR A 3 -18.43 1.37 -1.24
C THR A 3 -17.85 2.16 -0.07
N GLU A 4 -18.71 2.64 0.83
CA GLU A 4 -18.27 3.42 2.00
C GLU A 4 -17.29 2.63 2.87
N ARG A 5 -17.51 1.32 3.00
CA ARG A 5 -16.61 0.38 3.67
C ARG A 5 -15.23 0.31 3.02
N GLU A 6 -15.17 0.35 1.69
CA GLU A 6 -13.90 0.32 0.98
C GLU A 6 -13.08 1.58 1.27
N LYS A 7 -13.73 2.75 1.35
CA LYS A 7 -13.08 4.01 1.74
C LYS A 7 -12.51 3.94 3.16
N GLU A 8 -13.27 3.38 4.10
CA GLU A 8 -12.80 3.17 5.48
C GLU A 8 -11.59 2.24 5.53
N ASP A 9 -11.60 1.15 4.75
CA ASP A 9 -10.48 0.21 4.67
C ASP A 9 -9.22 0.87 4.09
N TRP A 10 -9.39 1.72 3.06
CA TRP A 10 -8.29 2.53 2.52
C TRP A 10 -7.73 3.52 3.55
N GLN A 11 -8.58 4.18 4.35
CA GLN A 11 -8.12 5.07 5.41
C GLN A 11 -7.36 4.30 6.51
N LYS A 12 -7.88 3.15 6.94
CA LYS A 12 -7.22 2.27 7.92
C LYS A 12 -5.87 1.76 7.41
N ALA A 13 -5.81 1.32 6.15
CA ALA A 13 -4.58 0.88 5.52
C ALA A 13 -3.56 2.03 5.41
N LYS A 14 -3.99 3.24 5.02
CA LYS A 14 -3.13 4.43 4.95
C LYS A 14 -2.51 4.74 6.32
N GLN A 15 -3.30 4.74 7.38
CA GLN A 15 -2.80 4.99 8.74
C GLN A 15 -1.85 3.89 9.23
N LYS A 16 -2.22 2.61 9.05
CA LYS A 16 -1.40 1.48 9.50
C LYS A 16 -0.08 1.34 8.74
N CYS A 17 -0.12 1.56 7.43
CA CYS A 17 1.06 1.47 6.55
C CYS A 17 1.85 2.78 6.48
N ARG A 18 1.38 3.85 7.15
CA ARG A 18 1.94 5.20 7.12
C ARG A 18 2.17 5.73 5.70
N LEU A 19 1.17 5.56 4.85
CA LEU A 19 1.23 5.93 3.43
C LEU A 19 0.75 7.36 3.17
N THR A 20 1.32 8.00 2.16
CA THR A 20 0.86 9.29 1.62
C THR A 20 -0.25 9.10 0.58
N ASP A 21 -0.97 10.17 0.24
CA ASP A 21 -2.00 10.11 -0.80
C ASP A 21 -1.45 9.72 -2.19
N GLU A 22 -0.21 10.10 -2.49
CA GLU A 22 0.48 9.66 -3.71
C GLU A 22 0.74 8.15 -3.72
N GLU A 23 1.19 7.59 -2.60
CA GLU A 23 1.44 6.15 -2.49
C GLU A 23 0.15 5.34 -2.59
N ILE A 24 -0.96 5.86 -2.03
CA ILE A 24 -2.29 5.26 -2.20
C ILE A 24 -2.72 5.29 -3.68
N ARG A 25 -2.49 6.39 -4.40
CA ARG A 25 -2.77 6.47 -5.85
C ARG A 25 -1.92 5.48 -6.64
N LYS A 26 -0.62 5.41 -6.38
CA LYS A 26 0.30 4.43 -7.01
C LYS A 26 -0.16 3.00 -6.71
N ALA A 27 -0.51 2.71 -5.46
CA ALA A 27 -1.03 1.41 -5.04
C ALA A 27 -2.32 1.03 -5.79
N LYS A 28 -3.28 1.95 -5.90
CA LYS A 28 -4.50 1.74 -6.71
C LYS A 28 -4.18 1.47 -8.18
N MET A 29 -3.27 2.25 -8.78
CA MET A 29 -2.82 2.05 -10.16
C MET A 29 -2.02 0.75 -10.39
N LEU A 30 -1.44 0.18 -9.33
CA LEU A 30 -0.79 -1.14 -9.32
C LEU A 30 -1.80 -2.28 -9.08
N GLY A 31 -3.09 -1.98 -8.90
CA GLY A 31 -4.11 -2.99 -8.59
C GLY A 31 -4.04 -3.53 -7.16
N LEU A 32 -3.39 -2.80 -6.23
CA LEU A 32 -3.37 -3.16 -4.83
C LEU A 32 -4.69 -2.81 -4.14
N THR A 33 -5.12 -3.68 -3.24
CA THR A 33 -6.29 -3.48 -2.38
C THR A 33 -5.86 -3.15 -0.96
N PRO A 34 -6.71 -2.51 -0.13
CA PRO A 34 -6.35 -2.17 1.24
C PRO A 34 -6.03 -3.41 2.08
N ALA A 35 -6.72 -4.53 1.85
CA ALA A 35 -6.39 -5.82 2.47
C ALA A 35 -4.98 -6.30 2.10
N LYS A 36 -4.56 -6.13 0.83
CA LYS A 36 -3.20 -6.49 0.38
C LYS A 36 -2.15 -5.60 1.04
N LEU A 37 -2.40 -4.29 1.16
CA LEU A 37 -1.51 -3.37 1.86
C LEU A 37 -1.30 -3.75 3.31
N LEU A 38 -2.39 -4.13 4.02
CA LEU A 38 -2.30 -4.58 5.41
C LEU A 38 -1.50 -5.88 5.53
N SER A 39 -1.64 -6.81 4.58
CA SER A 39 -0.84 -8.05 4.54
C SER A 39 0.64 -7.83 4.24
N MET A 40 1.02 -6.65 3.75
CA MET A 40 2.42 -6.29 3.47
C MET A 40 3.13 -5.68 4.68
N ILE A 41 2.42 -5.38 5.77
CA ILE A 41 3.01 -4.82 6.99
C ILE A 41 3.91 -5.89 7.64
N PRO A 42 5.21 -5.62 7.82
CA PRO A 42 6.12 -6.58 8.44
C PRO A 42 5.79 -6.77 9.92
N SER A 43 5.88 -8.01 10.40
CA SER A 43 5.77 -8.32 11.84
C SER A 43 7.00 -7.83 12.60
N ARG A 44 6.91 -7.73 13.94
CA ARG A 44 8.03 -7.27 14.79
C ARG A 44 9.32 -8.08 14.61
N GLN A 45 9.23 -9.35 14.20
CA GLN A 45 10.37 -10.24 13.93
C GLN A 45 10.93 -10.09 12.51
N GLU A 46 10.24 -9.34 11.65
CA GLU A 46 10.57 -9.14 10.23
C GLU A 46 11.03 -7.71 9.98
N SER A 47 11.76 -7.12 10.94
CA SER A 47 12.32 -5.76 10.84
C SER A 47 13.28 -5.57 9.66
N TRP A 48 13.77 -6.66 9.07
CA TRP A 48 14.58 -6.67 7.85
C TRP A 48 13.76 -6.44 6.57
N LYS A 49 12.42 -6.52 6.62
CA LYS A 49 11.56 -6.22 5.48
C LYS A 49 11.36 -4.72 5.35
N ASP A 50 11.46 -4.23 4.13
CA ASP A 50 11.18 -2.83 3.81
C ASP A 50 9.74 -2.41 4.19
N PRO A 51 9.55 -1.15 4.61
CA PRO A 51 8.24 -0.54 4.75
C PRO A 51 7.36 -0.70 3.50
N VAL A 52 6.04 -0.79 3.71
CA VAL A 52 5.05 -0.94 2.62
C VAL A 52 5.20 0.18 1.57
N ALA A 53 5.50 1.40 2.00
CA ALA A 53 5.81 2.56 1.15
C ALA A 53 6.93 2.27 0.13
N LEU A 54 8.11 1.85 0.61
CA LEU A 54 9.27 1.50 -0.22
C LEU A 54 8.97 0.38 -1.21
N ARG A 55 8.10 -0.56 -0.82
CA ARG A 55 7.66 -1.63 -1.72
C ARG A 55 6.72 -1.11 -2.81
N ILE A 56 5.83 -0.16 -2.51
CA ILE A 56 4.98 0.50 -3.52
C ILE A 56 5.85 1.25 -4.53
N HIS A 57 6.83 2.04 -4.07
CA HIS A 57 7.75 2.76 -4.98
C HIS A 57 8.52 1.78 -5.87
N ARG A 58 9.13 0.73 -5.32
CA ARG A 58 9.83 -0.29 -6.15
C ARG A 58 8.95 -1.05 -7.14
N LEU A 59 7.66 -1.19 -6.87
CA LEU A 59 6.70 -1.78 -7.82
C LEU A 59 6.28 -0.77 -8.88
N TRP A 60 6.19 0.51 -8.49
CA TRP A 60 5.89 1.62 -9.37
C TRP A 60 7.01 1.83 -10.39
N ASP A 61 8.26 1.93 -9.92
CA ASP A 61 9.43 2.15 -10.77
C ASP A 61 9.55 1.03 -11.83
N ARG A 62 9.38 -0.23 -11.40
CA ARG A 62 9.35 -1.39 -12.31
C ARG A 62 8.22 -1.38 -13.33
N LYS A 63 7.11 -0.69 -13.04
CA LYS A 63 5.99 -0.53 -13.98
C LYS A 63 6.30 0.58 -14.98
N GLU A 64 7.00 1.63 -14.56
CA GLU A 64 7.38 2.79 -15.38
C GLU A 64 8.55 2.48 -16.33
N GLU A 65 9.43 1.54 -15.96
CA GLU A 65 10.49 1.01 -16.83
C GLU A 65 9.99 0.10 -17.98
N ARG A 66 8.67 -0.14 -18.10
CA ARG A 66 8.04 -0.94 -19.17
C ARG A 66 7.22 -0.08 -20.13
#